data_AF-A0A1F4GJA6-F1
#
_entry.id   AF-A0A1F4GJA6-F1
#
_cell.length_a   1.000
_cell.length_b   1.000
_cell.length_c   1.000
_cell.angle_alpha   90.00
_cell.angle_beta   90.00
_cell.angle_gamma   90.00
#
_symmetry.space_group_name_H-M   'P 1'
#
loop_
_entity.id
_entity.type
_entity.pdbx_description
1 polymer ?
#
loop_
_entity_poly.entity_id
_entity_poly.type
_entity_poly.pdbx_seq_one_letter_code
_entity_poly.pdbx_strand_id
1 'polypeptide(L)'
;MLNGPTATGDHCPEGWSFYQYPGPGFQGIGENSAESSYYTWVDQHNTFGLGENIPMSTANLNDGLVALKNGKMILLRVPYPLGFYAKGFDGRIDDPNAGWKGRGLWTTSGDRTPWLMEGGKGSKPRAVHFQLRPDPLAR
;
A
#
# COMPACT_ATOMS: atom_id res chain seq x y z
N MET A 1 13.10 -8.90 28.51
CA MET A 1 14.43 -9.56 28.38
C MET A 1 14.96 -9.21 26.99
N LEU A 2 16.23 -8.87 26.80
CA LEU A 2 16.72 -8.37 25.50
C LEU A 2 17.46 -9.44 24.66
N ASN A 3 17.55 -10.68 25.15
CA ASN A 3 18.38 -11.75 24.59
C ASN A 3 18.02 -13.12 25.19
N GLY A 4 18.35 -14.19 24.45
CA GLY A 4 18.21 -15.59 24.87
C GLY A 4 16.92 -16.28 24.39
N PRO A 5 16.69 -17.56 24.73
CA PRO A 5 15.56 -18.37 24.26
C PRO A 5 14.17 -17.84 24.67
N THR A 6 14.13 -16.94 25.64
CA THR A 6 12.91 -16.29 26.14
C THR A 6 12.65 -14.93 25.50
N ALA A 7 13.49 -14.50 24.55
CA ALA A 7 13.24 -13.30 23.77
C ALA A 7 12.14 -13.58 22.73
N THR A 8 10.89 -13.17 23.02
CA THR A 8 9.73 -13.43 22.15
C THR A 8 9.61 -12.48 20.96
N GLY A 9 10.31 -11.36 21.00
CA GLY A 9 10.22 -10.28 20.00
C GLY A 9 9.28 -9.14 20.42
N ASP A 10 8.46 -9.34 21.45
CA ASP A 10 7.49 -8.35 21.97
C ASP A 10 8.13 -7.34 22.94
N HIS A 11 9.40 -6.98 22.72
CA HIS A 11 10.11 -6.10 23.63
C HIS A 11 9.84 -4.64 23.25
N CYS A 12 9.43 -3.85 24.25
CA CYS A 12 9.14 -2.42 24.12
C CYS A 12 7.85 -2.08 23.33
N PRO A 13 6.67 -2.63 23.68
CA PRO A 13 5.41 -2.14 23.12
C PRO A 13 5.12 -0.69 23.54
N GLU A 14 5.74 -0.22 24.62
CA GLU A 14 5.58 1.13 25.12
C GLU A 14 6.09 2.15 24.09
N GLY A 15 5.17 2.95 23.53
CA GLY A 15 5.49 3.97 22.52
C GLY A 15 5.16 3.58 21.08
N TRP A 16 4.70 2.35 20.83
CA TRP A 16 4.27 1.91 19.50
C TRP A 16 2.76 1.68 19.47
N SER A 17 2.16 1.95 18.31
CA SER A 17 0.80 1.54 17.99
C SER A 17 0.86 0.59 16.81
N PHE A 18 0.22 -0.56 16.95
CA PHE A 18 0.16 -1.58 15.91
C PHE A 18 -1.18 -1.50 15.20
N TYR A 19 -1.16 -1.58 13.87
CA TYR A 19 -2.35 -1.54 13.04
C TYR A 19 -2.33 -2.73 12.09
N GLN A 20 -3.33 -3.59 12.21
CA GLN A 20 -3.45 -4.76 11.35
C GLN A 20 -3.84 -4.34 9.93
N TYR A 21 -3.22 -4.97 8.93
CA TYR A 21 -3.65 -4.82 7.54
C TYR A 21 -5.06 -5.39 7.32
N PRO A 22 -5.84 -4.83 6.38
CA PRO A 22 -7.15 -5.36 6.06
C PRO A 22 -7.04 -6.74 5.38
N GLY A 23 -8.08 -7.54 5.49
CA GLY A 23 -8.19 -8.85 4.85
C GLY A 23 -8.12 -10.02 5.82
N PRO A 24 -8.41 -11.24 5.34
CA PRO A 24 -8.36 -12.44 6.16
C PRO A 24 -6.93 -12.82 6.51
N GLY A 25 -6.76 -13.58 7.58
CA GLY A 25 -5.51 -14.27 7.88
C GLY A 25 -5.71 -15.77 8.06
N PHE A 26 -4.67 -16.46 8.54
CA PHE A 26 -4.68 -17.91 8.70
C PHE A 26 -5.45 -18.35 9.94
N GLN A 27 -6.20 -19.45 9.81
CA GLN A 27 -6.97 -20.04 10.90
C GLN A 27 -6.05 -20.59 12.01
N GLY A 28 -6.49 -20.45 13.27
CA GLY A 28 -5.87 -21.11 14.42
C GLY A 28 -4.70 -20.38 15.07
N ILE A 29 -4.33 -19.19 14.60
CA ILE A 29 -3.20 -18.41 15.15
C ILE A 29 -3.60 -17.02 15.70
N GLY A 30 -4.90 -16.81 15.98
CA GLY A 30 -5.41 -15.56 16.55
C GLY A 30 -5.76 -14.50 15.50
N GLU A 31 -5.77 -13.24 15.92
CA GLU A 31 -6.03 -12.09 15.04
C GLU A 31 -4.81 -11.82 14.16
N ASN A 32 -4.99 -11.91 12.84
CA ASN A 32 -3.93 -11.74 11.87
C ASN A 32 -4.47 -11.27 10.50
N SER A 33 -3.54 -10.88 9.62
CA SER A 33 -3.79 -10.66 8.21
C SER A 33 -2.77 -11.44 7.39
N ALA A 34 -3.22 -12.09 6.32
CA ALA A 34 -2.36 -12.77 5.37
C ALA A 34 -1.79 -11.80 4.32
N GLU A 35 -2.08 -10.49 4.40
CA GLU A 35 -1.51 -9.49 3.50
C GLU A 35 0.02 -9.62 3.43
N SER A 36 0.55 -9.53 2.21
CA SER A 36 1.97 -9.70 1.89
C SER A 36 2.54 -8.39 1.35
N SER A 37 2.55 -7.36 2.18
CA SER A 37 3.18 -6.07 1.85
C SER A 37 4.69 -6.24 1.64
N TYR A 38 5.25 -5.47 0.70
CA TYR A 38 6.67 -5.56 0.34
C TYR A 38 7.46 -4.29 0.65
N TYR A 39 6.86 -3.13 0.40
CA TYR A 39 7.52 -1.83 0.58
C TYR A 39 6.64 -0.89 1.39
N THR A 40 7.25 -0.14 2.32
CA THR A 40 6.58 0.83 3.18
C THR A 40 7.34 2.16 3.15
N TRP A 41 6.60 3.27 3.11
CA TRP A 41 7.15 4.63 3.19
C TRP A 41 6.16 5.56 3.90
N VAL A 42 6.57 6.81 4.14
CA VAL A 42 5.70 7.86 4.66
C VAL A 42 5.55 8.95 3.61
N ASP A 43 4.31 9.26 3.19
CA ASP A 43 4.01 10.42 2.36
C ASP A 43 4.09 11.68 3.21
N GLN A 44 5.30 12.22 3.37
CA GLN A 44 5.58 13.39 4.20
C GLN A 44 4.97 14.68 3.64
N HIS A 45 4.84 14.77 2.31
CA HIS A 45 4.54 16.02 1.61
C HIS A 45 3.16 16.05 0.96
N ASN A 46 2.24 15.18 1.41
CA ASN A 46 0.89 15.09 0.85
C ASN A 46 0.88 14.92 -0.67
N THR A 47 1.79 14.11 -1.19
CA THR A 47 1.91 13.83 -2.61
C THR A 47 0.70 13.08 -3.15
N PHE A 48 0.03 12.27 -2.34
CA PHE A 48 -1.18 11.55 -2.78
C PHE A 48 -2.48 12.35 -2.61
N GLY A 49 -2.54 13.29 -1.65
CA GLY A 49 -3.75 14.05 -1.33
C GLY A 49 -4.49 13.59 -0.08
N LEU A 50 -3.95 12.63 0.69
CA LEU A 50 -4.54 12.16 1.95
C LEU A 50 -4.13 13.00 3.18
N GLY A 51 -3.20 13.94 3.03
CA GLY A 51 -2.60 14.72 4.13
C GLY A 51 -1.09 14.51 4.19
N GLU A 52 -0.43 15.24 5.09
CA GLU A 52 1.00 15.09 5.36
C GLU A 52 1.25 13.96 6.36
N ASN A 53 2.45 13.37 6.28
CA ASN A 53 2.94 12.32 7.17
C ASN A 53 2.04 11.07 7.23
N ILE A 54 1.54 10.64 6.08
CA ILE A 54 0.69 9.44 5.98
C ILE A 54 1.58 8.20 5.76
N PRO A 55 1.64 7.24 6.70
CA PRO A 55 2.29 5.96 6.45
C PRO A 55 1.53 5.18 5.38
N MET A 56 2.27 4.61 4.44
CA MET A 56 1.72 3.84 3.34
C MET A 56 2.56 2.60 3.07
N SER A 57 1.93 1.58 2.51
CA SER A 57 2.59 0.34 2.14
C SER A 57 2.01 -0.24 0.85
N THR A 58 2.75 -1.13 0.20
CA THR A 58 2.15 -1.98 -0.83
C THR A 58 1.18 -2.97 -0.19
N ALA A 59 0.14 -3.33 -0.91
CA ALA A 59 -0.89 -4.27 -0.47
C ALA A 59 -1.06 -5.34 -1.57
N ASN A 60 -0.11 -6.26 -1.64
CA ASN A 60 0.06 -7.17 -2.77
C ASN A 60 -1.09 -8.19 -2.86
N LEU A 61 -1.57 -8.70 -1.72
CA LEU A 61 -2.71 -9.63 -1.73
C LEU A 61 -4.06 -8.92 -1.70
N ASN A 62 -4.05 -7.59 -1.62
CA ASN A 62 -5.21 -6.72 -1.81
C ASN A 62 -5.17 -5.94 -3.15
N ASP A 63 -4.30 -6.34 -4.09
CA ASP A 63 -4.17 -5.78 -5.45
C ASP A 63 -3.90 -4.25 -5.49
N GLY A 64 -3.05 -3.70 -4.61
CA GLY A 64 -2.84 -2.26 -4.62
C GLY A 64 -1.86 -1.71 -3.60
N LEU A 65 -2.23 -0.54 -3.05
CA LEU A 65 -1.54 0.15 -1.97
C LEU A 65 -2.48 0.31 -0.78
N VAL A 66 -1.93 0.58 0.40
CA VAL A 66 -2.71 0.88 1.60
C VAL A 66 -2.10 2.07 2.33
N ALA A 67 -2.97 2.97 2.80
CA ALA A 67 -2.58 4.14 3.60
C ALA A 67 -3.16 4.02 5.01
N LEU A 68 -2.36 4.31 6.03
CA LEU A 68 -2.84 4.42 7.40
C LEU A 68 -3.18 5.87 7.70
N LYS A 69 -4.46 6.18 7.88
CA LYS A 69 -4.92 7.52 8.25
C LYS A 69 -5.89 7.44 9.41
N ASN A 70 -5.63 8.21 10.47
CA ASN A 70 -6.46 8.28 11.67
C ASN A 70 -6.78 6.89 12.26
N GLY A 71 -5.76 6.01 12.30
CA GLY A 71 -5.88 4.64 12.81
C GLY A 71 -6.63 3.66 11.91
N LYS A 72 -7.00 4.06 10.69
CA LYS A 72 -7.71 3.22 9.72
C LYS A 72 -6.85 2.96 8.48
N MET A 73 -6.81 1.70 8.06
CA MET A 73 -6.26 1.30 6.77
C MET A 73 -7.23 1.66 5.65
N ILE A 74 -6.78 2.51 4.72
CA ILE A 74 -7.49 2.90 3.50
C ILE A 74 -6.86 2.13 2.34
N LEU A 75 -7.61 1.19 1.78
CA LEU A 75 -7.14 0.39 0.65
C LEU A 75 -7.34 1.12 -0.67
N LEU A 76 -6.27 1.19 -1.47
CA LEU A 76 -6.21 1.79 -2.80
C LEU A 76 -6.00 0.66 -3.81
N ARG A 77 -7.09 0.01 -4.21
CA ARG A 77 -7.07 -1.19 -5.05
C ARG A 77 -7.07 -0.84 -6.54
N VAL A 78 -6.27 -1.56 -7.32
CA VAL A 78 -6.45 -1.67 -8.78
C VAL A 78 -7.43 -2.81 -9.02
N PRO A 79 -8.69 -2.54 -9.42
CA PRO A 79 -9.68 -3.60 -9.53
C PRO A 79 -9.46 -4.48 -10.76
N TYR A 80 -8.88 -3.93 -11.82
CA TYR A 80 -8.59 -4.63 -13.06
C TYR A 80 -7.34 -4.09 -13.76
N PRO A 81 -6.61 -4.95 -14.48
CA PRO A 81 -6.80 -6.40 -14.50
C PRO A 81 -6.35 -7.07 -13.20
N LEU A 82 -6.89 -8.25 -12.95
CA LEU A 82 -6.65 -9.04 -11.75
C LEU A 82 -5.16 -9.46 -11.64
N GLY A 83 -4.67 -9.46 -10.39
CA GLY A 83 -3.31 -9.86 -10.05
C GLY A 83 -2.35 -8.69 -9.96
N PHE A 84 -2.68 -7.60 -9.26
CA PHE A 84 -1.79 -6.44 -9.19
C PHE A 84 -0.79 -6.57 -8.02
N TYR A 85 0.43 -7.03 -8.32
CA TYR A 85 1.50 -7.18 -7.33
C TYR A 85 2.40 -5.95 -7.26
N ALA A 86 2.05 -4.98 -6.40
CA ALA A 86 2.88 -3.81 -6.15
C ALA A 86 4.24 -4.17 -5.53
N LYS A 87 5.32 -3.57 -6.00
CA LYS A 87 6.68 -3.77 -5.42
C LYS A 87 7.38 -2.51 -4.99
N GLY A 88 7.06 -1.38 -5.61
CA GLY A 88 7.56 -0.08 -5.20
C GLY A 88 6.55 0.96 -5.60
N PHE A 89 6.53 2.05 -4.85
CA PHE A 89 5.71 3.19 -5.18
C PHE A 89 6.35 4.47 -4.65
N ASP A 90 6.18 5.54 -5.40
CA ASP A 90 6.73 6.85 -5.11
C ASP A 90 5.67 7.92 -5.33
N GLY A 91 5.62 8.89 -4.43
CA GLY A 91 4.79 10.06 -4.57
C GLY A 91 5.45 11.15 -5.40
N ARG A 92 4.68 11.81 -6.26
CA ARG A 92 5.16 12.92 -7.08
C ARG A 92 4.18 14.08 -7.08
N ILE A 93 4.72 15.30 -7.01
CA ILE A 93 3.99 16.54 -7.26
C ILE A 93 4.56 17.10 -8.56
N ASP A 94 3.82 16.91 -9.65
CA ASP A 94 4.15 17.38 -10.99
C ASP A 94 3.85 18.87 -11.17
N ASP A 95 2.74 19.34 -10.59
CA ASP A 95 2.39 20.76 -10.57
C ASP A 95 1.67 21.08 -9.24
N PRO A 96 2.28 21.87 -8.35
CA PRO A 96 1.66 22.23 -7.07
C PRO A 96 0.37 23.06 -7.24
N ASN A 97 0.19 23.74 -8.38
CA ASN A 97 -0.95 24.60 -8.67
C ASN A 97 -2.11 23.85 -9.37
N ALA A 98 -1.89 22.64 -9.89
CA ALA A 98 -2.92 21.86 -10.58
C ALA A 98 -3.81 21.02 -9.63
N GLY A 99 -3.74 21.27 -8.32
CA GLY A 99 -4.57 20.61 -7.31
C GLY A 99 -4.30 19.10 -7.24
N TRP A 100 -5.37 18.30 -7.31
CA TRP A 100 -5.28 16.83 -7.24
C TRP A 100 -4.72 16.20 -8.52
N LYS A 101 -4.80 16.90 -9.65
CA LYS A 101 -4.30 16.40 -10.94
C LYS A 101 -2.79 16.50 -11.09
N GLY A 102 -2.19 17.49 -10.44
CA GLY A 102 -0.75 17.73 -10.46
C GLY A 102 0.01 16.87 -9.45
N ARG A 103 -0.63 15.89 -8.84
CA ARG A 103 0.01 15.00 -7.86
C ARG A 103 -0.54 13.58 -7.96
N GLY A 104 0.18 12.64 -7.37
CA GLY A 104 -0.26 11.26 -7.30
C GLY A 104 0.86 10.31 -6.87
N LEU A 105 0.50 9.04 -6.79
CA LEU A 105 1.44 7.95 -6.54
C LEU A 105 1.66 7.18 -7.83
N TRP A 106 2.91 6.86 -8.12
CA TRP A 106 3.29 5.95 -9.19
C TRP A 106 3.74 4.64 -8.56
N THR A 107 3.17 3.53 -9.01
CA THR A 107 3.57 2.20 -8.55
C THR A 107 3.72 1.27 -9.74
N THR A 108 4.59 0.27 -9.59
CA THR A 108 4.76 -0.77 -10.59
C THR A 108 4.10 -2.07 -10.15
N SER A 109 3.50 -2.79 -11.09
CA SER A 109 3.26 -4.23 -10.92
C SER A 109 4.58 -4.95 -11.20
N GLY A 110 5.18 -5.50 -10.16
CA GLY A 110 6.46 -6.22 -10.19
C GLY A 110 6.29 -7.73 -10.12
N ASP A 111 5.25 -8.27 -10.74
CA ASP A 111 5.07 -9.73 -10.87
C ASP A 111 6.24 -10.35 -11.65
N ARG A 112 6.77 -11.46 -11.15
CA ARG A 112 7.85 -12.23 -11.81
C ARG A 112 7.34 -13.05 -12.98
N THR A 113 6.04 -13.28 -13.04
CA THR A 113 5.34 -14.12 -14.01
C THR A 113 4.14 -13.37 -14.59
N PRO A 114 4.33 -12.22 -15.27
CA PRO A 114 3.22 -11.38 -15.73
C PRO A 114 2.26 -12.09 -16.69
N TRP A 115 2.67 -13.19 -17.32
CA TRP A 115 1.82 -14.05 -18.16
C TRP A 115 0.82 -14.93 -17.40
N LEU A 116 0.91 -15.00 -16.06
CA LEU A 116 -0.06 -15.67 -15.19
C LEU A 116 -1.17 -14.72 -14.69
N MET A 117 -1.03 -13.42 -14.96
CA MET A 117 -2.06 -12.43 -14.68
C MET A 117 -3.11 -12.39 -15.80
N GLU A 118 -4.19 -11.65 -15.57
CA GLU A 118 -5.17 -11.35 -16.61
C GLU A 118 -4.50 -10.61 -17.80
N GLY A 119 -4.68 -11.18 -18.98
CA GLY A 119 -3.98 -10.82 -20.23
C GLY A 119 -3.09 -11.94 -20.79
N GLY A 120 -2.62 -12.87 -19.95
CA GLY A 120 -1.93 -14.09 -20.40
C GLY A 120 -0.57 -13.85 -21.07
N LYS A 121 -0.15 -14.81 -21.91
CA LYS A 121 1.15 -14.80 -22.60
C LYS A 121 1.38 -13.50 -23.37
N GLY A 122 2.53 -12.86 -23.12
CA GLY A 122 2.89 -11.57 -23.74
C GLY A 122 2.59 -10.36 -22.87
N SER A 123 1.90 -10.54 -21.73
CA SER A 123 1.72 -9.50 -20.72
C SER A 123 3.05 -8.96 -20.21
N LYS A 124 3.11 -7.64 -20.02
CA LYS A 124 4.29 -6.91 -19.53
C LYS A 124 4.02 -6.34 -18.13
N PRO A 125 5.07 -6.01 -17.37
CA PRO A 125 4.96 -5.18 -16.18
C PRO A 125 4.23 -3.86 -16.50
N ARG A 126 3.53 -3.32 -15.49
CA ARG A 126 2.71 -2.11 -15.64
C ARG A 126 3.17 -1.05 -14.66
N ALA A 127 3.13 0.20 -15.08
CA ALA A 127 3.14 1.35 -14.19
C ALA A 127 1.71 1.87 -14.05
N VAL A 128 1.28 2.15 -12.82
CA VAL A 128 -0.05 2.65 -12.50
C VAL A 128 0.09 3.97 -11.75
N HIS A 129 -0.68 4.97 -12.19
CA HIS A 129 -0.77 6.26 -11.55
C HIS A 129 -2.07 6.34 -10.73
N PHE A 130 -1.93 6.50 -9.41
CA PHE A 130 -3.03 6.71 -8.50
C PHE A 130 -3.21 8.20 -8.24
N GLN A 131 -4.44 8.68 -8.44
CA GLN A 131 -4.82 10.05 -8.12
C GLN A 131 -6.07 10.05 -7.25
N LEU A 132 -6.05 10.86 -6.19
CA LEU A 132 -7.18 11.02 -5.28
C LEU A 132 -7.90 12.32 -5.56
N ARG A 133 -9.15 12.22 -6.00
CA ARG A 133 -10.00 13.40 -6.12
C ARG A 133 -10.44 13.89 -4.73
N PRO A 134 -10.54 15.22 -4.53
CA PRO A 134 -11.06 15.78 -3.28
C PRO A 134 -12.56 15.45 -3.09
N ASP A 135 -13.29 15.31 -4.19
CA ASP A 135 -14.70 14.94 -4.23
C ASP A 135 -15.04 14.18 -5.53
N PRO A 136 -16.19 13.46 -5.57
CA PRO A 136 -16.56 12.66 -6.75
C PRO A 136 -16.78 13.45 -8.05
N LEU A 137 -17.10 14.75 -7.95
CA LEU A 137 -17.43 15.62 -9.08
C LEU A 137 -16.24 16.46 -9.57
N ALA A 138 -15.10 16.41 -8.88
CA ALA A 138 -13.88 17.10 -9.28
C ALA A 138 -13.47 16.70 -10.72
N ARG A 139 -13.34 17.71 -11.58
CA ARG A 139 -13.03 17.55 -13.00
C ARG A 139 -11.58 17.75 -13.31
#